data_AF-L7F7U7-F1
#
_entry.id   AF-L7F7U7-F1
#
_cell.length_a   1.000
_cell.length_b   1.000
_cell.length_c   1.000
_cell.angle_alpha   90.00
_cell.angle_beta   90.00
_cell.angle_gamma   90.00
#
_symmetry.space_group_name_H-M   'P 1'
#
loop_
_entity.id
_entity.type
_entity.pdbx_description
1 polymer ?
#
loop_
_entity_poly.entity_id
_entity_poly.type
_entity_poly.pdbx_seq_one_letter_code
_entity_poly.pdbx_strand_id
1 'polypeptide(L)'
;MITAPQQLGRLDATLERVIRGIALAFQVGAAAVYLTMSLRPSAWRQVADTTPAGGACMWAFAVCFPMVWAAGLWLEYGHFYDRSARSDFRKLGLIGHVGALAVAVVGASASSYRIALWIVIGAVAVTASITWTAWMQTRLLPDEDQAVIDALLSREAAQRAAVFDASQREQRRERLAAVMAGLGYTLTDAPAQPAAPADVPAAKWTVPAGKHAPYVYFIRNGNRMKIGTTTDLRRRIRTLALRAENIALLFEGDQRREREFHKQFAEQRIGTTEWFAYEGDLADFVHERTALIAEEGKSK
;
A
#
# COMPACT_ATOMS: atom_id res chain seq x y z
N MET A 1 -26.47 -3.06 -26.16
CA MET A 1 -25.52 -2.30 -26.99
C MET A 1 -24.86 -1.25 -26.10
N ILE A 2 -23.63 -1.50 -25.66
CA ILE A 2 -22.83 -0.53 -24.90
C ILE A 2 -22.07 0.26 -25.96
N THR A 3 -22.44 1.51 -26.16
CA THR A 3 -21.69 2.45 -27.01
C THR A 3 -20.28 2.53 -26.49
N ALA A 4 -19.31 2.08 -27.28
CA ALA A 4 -17.90 2.21 -26.97
C ALA A 4 -17.59 3.69 -26.66
N PRO A 5 -16.90 4.01 -25.54
CA PRO A 5 -16.59 5.39 -25.20
C PRO A 5 -15.83 6.05 -26.35
N GLN A 6 -16.38 7.18 -26.80
CA GLN A 6 -15.91 7.95 -27.95
C GLN A 6 -14.45 8.37 -27.79
N GLN A 7 -13.68 8.25 -28.88
CA GLN A 7 -12.30 8.71 -28.99
C GLN A 7 -12.18 10.22 -28.72
N LEU A 8 -11.89 10.60 -27.47
CA LEU A 8 -11.36 11.91 -27.11
C LEU A 8 -9.85 12.07 -27.45
N GLY A 9 -9.21 11.01 -27.97
CA GLY A 9 -7.76 10.78 -27.87
C GLY A 9 -6.78 11.65 -28.66
N ARG A 10 -7.19 12.67 -29.43
CA ARG A 10 -6.23 13.54 -30.17
C ARG A 10 -6.19 15.00 -29.73
N LEU A 11 -7.36 15.62 -29.52
CA LEU A 11 -7.42 16.96 -28.94
C LEU A 11 -6.93 16.94 -27.49
N ASP A 12 -7.24 15.87 -26.77
CA ASP A 12 -6.81 15.66 -25.40
C ASP A 12 -5.29 15.52 -25.27
N ALA A 13 -4.65 14.72 -26.15
CA ALA A 13 -3.19 14.54 -26.13
C ALA A 13 -2.38 15.81 -26.48
N THR A 14 -2.97 16.75 -27.22
CA THR A 14 -2.30 18.03 -27.53
C THR A 14 -2.46 19.00 -26.37
N LEU A 15 -3.67 19.10 -25.81
CA LEU A 15 -3.94 19.89 -24.62
C LEU A 15 -3.11 19.41 -23.42
N GLU A 16 -3.02 18.11 -23.20
CA GLU A 16 -2.19 17.50 -22.15
C GLU A 16 -0.71 17.90 -22.31
N ARG A 17 -0.17 17.86 -23.54
CA ARG A 17 1.21 18.29 -23.82
C ARG A 17 1.45 19.76 -23.52
N VAL A 18 0.49 20.62 -23.84
CA VAL A 18 0.56 22.07 -23.54
C VAL A 18 0.51 22.30 -22.04
N ILE A 19 -0.45 21.71 -21.32
CA ILE A 19 -0.58 21.84 -19.86
C ILE A 19 0.68 21.31 -19.16
N ARG A 20 1.21 20.17 -19.60
CA ARG A 20 2.48 19.61 -19.10
C ARG A 20 3.64 20.59 -19.33
N GLY A 21 3.75 21.15 -20.53
CA GLY A 21 4.78 22.12 -20.86
C GLY A 21 4.74 23.35 -19.95
N ILE A 22 3.54 23.87 -19.69
CA ILE A 22 3.30 24.99 -18.78
C ILE A 22 3.71 24.62 -17.34
N ALA A 23 3.25 23.48 -16.83
CA ALA A 23 3.58 23.02 -15.48
C ALA A 23 5.10 22.87 -15.29
N LEU A 24 5.78 22.21 -16.25
CA LEU A 24 7.24 22.05 -16.23
C LEU A 24 7.98 23.38 -16.30
N ALA A 25 7.54 24.31 -17.15
CA ALA A 25 8.14 25.64 -17.25
C ALA A 25 8.06 26.40 -15.90
N PHE A 26 6.94 26.30 -15.19
CA PHE A 26 6.81 26.89 -13.85
C PHE A 26 7.69 26.20 -12.80
N GLN A 27 7.84 24.86 -12.83
CA GLN A 27 8.77 24.17 -11.92
C GLN A 27 10.22 24.61 -12.16
N VAL A 28 10.64 24.66 -13.43
CA VAL A 28 11.99 25.08 -13.83
C VAL A 28 12.24 26.55 -13.46
N GLY A 29 11.28 27.43 -13.73
CA GLY A 29 11.34 28.84 -13.34
C GLY A 29 11.49 29.02 -11.83
N ALA A 30 10.71 28.27 -11.04
CA ALA A 30 10.80 28.30 -9.59
C ALA A 30 12.14 27.75 -9.07
N ALA A 31 12.64 26.63 -9.62
CA ALA A 31 13.97 26.12 -9.29
C ALA A 31 15.08 27.13 -9.61
N ALA A 32 15.00 27.80 -10.77
CA ALA A 32 15.96 28.83 -11.16
C ALA A 32 15.93 30.04 -10.21
N VAL A 33 14.74 30.49 -9.77
CA VAL A 33 14.59 31.55 -8.77
C VAL A 33 15.20 31.12 -7.44
N TYR A 34 14.89 29.91 -6.95
CA TYR A 34 15.43 29.39 -5.70
C TYR A 34 16.96 29.29 -5.73
N LEU A 35 17.54 28.73 -6.78
CA LEU A 35 18.99 28.67 -6.96
C LEU A 35 19.60 30.06 -7.04
N THR A 36 19.03 30.96 -7.84
CA THR A 36 19.58 32.33 -7.98
C THR A 36 19.59 33.08 -6.65
N MET A 37 18.57 32.91 -5.81
CA MET A 37 18.52 33.52 -4.48
C MET A 37 19.45 32.82 -3.49
N SER A 38 19.53 31.49 -3.57
CA SER A 38 20.31 30.66 -2.63
C SER A 38 21.79 30.59 -2.96
N LEU A 39 22.24 30.96 -4.15
CA LEU A 39 23.67 30.94 -4.52
C LEU A 39 24.32 32.34 -4.40
N ARG A 40 23.62 33.35 -3.87
CA ARG A 40 24.18 34.71 -3.69
C ARG A 40 25.28 34.70 -2.62
N PRO A 41 26.55 34.98 -2.96
CA PRO A 41 27.64 34.91 -1.99
C PRO A 41 27.46 35.87 -0.80
N SER A 42 26.88 37.05 -1.04
CA SER A 42 26.65 38.05 0.00
C SER A 42 25.69 37.60 1.09
N ALA A 43 24.77 36.69 0.78
CA ALA A 43 23.82 36.18 1.77
C ALA A 43 24.46 35.24 2.78
N TRP A 44 25.53 34.55 2.38
CA TRP A 44 26.16 33.51 3.18
C TRP A 44 27.47 33.93 3.82
N ARG A 45 28.12 35.00 3.32
CA ARG A 45 29.39 35.50 3.88
C ARG A 45 29.31 35.70 5.39
N GLN A 46 28.30 36.40 5.88
CA GLN A 46 28.16 36.66 7.32
C GLN A 46 28.06 35.36 8.16
N VAL A 47 27.39 34.34 7.63
CA VAL A 47 27.25 33.03 8.31
C VAL A 47 28.55 32.23 8.22
N ALA A 48 29.23 32.27 7.07
CA ALA A 48 30.51 31.60 6.85
C ALA A 48 31.64 32.23 7.68
N ASP A 49 31.64 33.55 7.83
CA ASP A 49 32.65 34.31 8.59
C ASP A 49 32.51 34.07 10.09
N THR A 50 31.28 33.87 10.58
CA THR A 50 31.01 33.55 12.00
C THR A 50 31.14 32.06 12.30
N THR A 51 30.72 31.20 11.36
CA THR A 51 30.72 29.74 11.50
C THR A 51 30.98 29.06 10.15
N PRO A 52 32.23 28.69 9.81
CA PRO A 52 32.54 28.07 8.53
C PRO A 52 31.72 26.80 8.24
N ALA A 53 31.50 25.97 9.27
CA ALA A 53 30.64 24.80 9.20
C ALA A 53 29.18 25.17 8.90
N GLY A 54 28.67 26.25 9.49
CA GLY A 54 27.32 26.76 9.23
C GLY A 54 27.14 27.22 7.79
N GLY A 55 28.13 27.94 7.25
CA GLY A 55 28.15 28.33 5.83
C GLY A 55 28.10 27.12 4.90
N ALA A 56 28.96 26.12 5.13
CA ALA A 56 28.99 24.89 4.33
C ALA A 56 27.65 24.12 4.39
N CYS A 57 27.04 23.99 5.58
CA CYS A 57 25.72 23.37 5.74
C CYS A 57 24.63 24.11 4.96
N MET A 58 24.63 25.45 4.95
CA MET A 58 23.64 26.23 4.20
C MET A 58 23.77 26.04 2.69
N TRP A 59 25.00 25.96 2.17
CA TRP A 59 25.24 25.62 0.76
C TRP A 59 24.76 24.21 0.42
N ALA A 60 25.01 23.24 1.31
CA ALA A 60 24.48 21.89 1.14
C ALA A 60 22.94 21.91 1.07
N PHE A 61 22.26 22.64 1.95
CA PHE A 61 20.80 22.77 1.91
C PHE A 61 20.29 23.47 0.65
N ALA A 62 20.98 24.52 0.19
CA ALA A 62 20.64 25.25 -1.04
C ALA A 62 20.63 24.35 -2.28
N VAL A 63 21.44 23.30 -2.30
CA VAL A 63 21.51 22.33 -3.40
C VAL A 63 20.59 21.13 -3.15
N CYS A 64 20.61 20.57 -1.94
CA CYS A 64 19.88 19.35 -1.61
C CYS A 64 18.35 19.53 -1.69
N PHE A 65 17.78 20.62 -1.19
CA PHE A 65 16.32 20.77 -1.18
C PHE A 65 15.70 20.88 -2.59
N PRO A 66 16.26 21.67 -3.54
CA PRO A 66 15.81 21.62 -4.93
C PRO A 66 15.94 20.23 -5.56
N MET A 67 16.99 19.46 -5.23
CA MET A 67 17.13 18.09 -5.71
C MET A 67 16.06 17.15 -5.13
N VAL A 68 15.80 17.23 -3.82
CA VAL A 68 14.72 16.47 -3.16
C VAL A 68 13.36 16.83 -3.74
N TRP A 69 13.12 18.11 -4.01
CA TRP A 69 11.90 18.57 -4.66
C TRP A 69 11.76 18.00 -6.08
N ALA A 70 12.81 18.13 -6.91
CA ALA A 70 12.81 17.59 -8.27
C ALA A 70 12.63 16.07 -8.28
N ALA A 71 13.27 15.35 -7.35
CA ALA A 71 13.07 13.91 -7.17
C ALA A 71 11.64 13.59 -6.76
N GLY A 72 11.04 14.36 -5.84
CA GLY A 72 9.64 14.23 -5.44
C GLY A 72 8.69 14.39 -6.63
N LEU A 73 8.88 15.43 -7.47
CA LEU A 73 8.09 15.65 -8.68
C LEU A 73 8.27 14.51 -9.69
N TRP A 74 9.50 14.05 -9.89
CA TRP A 74 9.81 12.94 -10.81
C TRP A 74 9.17 11.63 -10.36
N LEU A 75 9.26 11.31 -9.08
CA LEU A 75 8.67 10.11 -8.49
C LEU A 75 7.14 10.19 -8.49
N GLU A 76 6.56 11.35 -8.15
CA GLU A 76 5.10 11.56 -8.23
C GLU A 76 4.60 11.39 -9.67
N TYR A 77 5.36 11.83 -10.67
CA TYR A 77 5.05 11.62 -12.08
C TYR A 77 5.17 10.14 -12.50
N GLY A 78 6.26 9.47 -12.12
CA GLY A 78 6.51 8.07 -12.47
C GLY A 78 5.53 7.09 -11.83
N HIS A 79 5.08 7.40 -10.62
CA HIS A 79 4.14 6.58 -9.84
C HIS A 79 2.75 7.19 -9.77
N PHE A 80 2.36 7.96 -10.78
CA PHE A 80 1.09 8.68 -10.81
C PHE A 80 -0.13 7.81 -10.46
N TYR A 81 -0.15 6.58 -11.00
CA TYR A 81 -1.28 5.65 -10.84
C TYR A 81 -1.22 4.81 -9.56
N ASP A 82 -0.16 4.88 -8.77
CA ASP A 82 -0.10 4.24 -7.46
C ASP A 82 -0.55 5.26 -6.40
N ARG A 83 -1.81 5.16 -5.94
CA ARG A 83 -2.36 6.09 -4.93
C ARG A 83 -1.53 6.16 -3.65
N SER A 84 -0.96 5.02 -3.23
CA SER A 84 -0.17 4.93 -1.99
C SER A 84 1.16 5.67 -2.16
N ALA A 85 1.91 5.33 -3.21
CA ALA A 85 3.20 5.93 -3.48
C ALA A 85 3.09 7.41 -3.84
N ARG A 86 2.05 7.81 -4.58
CA ARG A 86 1.78 9.21 -4.92
C ARG A 86 1.61 10.10 -3.69
N SER A 87 0.89 9.62 -2.66
CA SER A 87 0.72 10.38 -1.41
C SER A 87 2.06 10.68 -0.75
N ASP A 88 2.95 9.69 -0.72
CA ASP A 88 4.26 9.83 -0.10
C ASP A 88 5.22 10.67 -0.94
N PHE A 89 5.22 10.54 -2.27
CA PHE A 89 6.01 11.39 -3.15
C PHE A 89 5.53 12.84 -3.15
N ARG A 90 4.22 13.08 -3.02
CA ARG A 90 3.69 14.44 -2.85
C ARG A 90 4.18 15.08 -1.54
N LYS A 91 4.23 14.33 -0.44
CA LYS A 91 4.82 14.82 0.82
C LYS A 91 6.31 15.10 0.65
N LEU A 92 7.06 14.21 0.00
CA LEU A 92 8.48 14.40 -0.28
C LEU A 92 8.73 15.65 -1.13
N GLY A 93 7.96 15.83 -2.20
CA GLY A 93 7.99 17.01 -3.06
C GLY A 93 7.67 18.30 -2.29
N LEU A 94 6.66 18.27 -1.41
CA LEU A 94 6.30 19.40 -0.55
C LEU A 94 7.42 19.74 0.45
N ILE A 95 8.04 18.74 1.09
CA ILE A 95 9.17 18.93 2.00
C ILE A 95 10.34 19.58 1.25
N GLY A 96 10.69 19.06 0.07
CA GLY A 96 11.72 19.63 -0.78
C GLY A 96 11.41 21.08 -1.18
N HIS A 97 10.16 21.35 -1.58
CA HIS A 97 9.73 22.68 -2.02
C HIS A 97 9.77 23.71 -0.88
N VAL A 98 9.24 23.36 0.30
CA VAL A 98 9.26 24.23 1.49
C VAL A 98 10.69 24.45 1.97
N GLY A 99 11.54 23.42 1.94
CA GLY A 99 12.96 23.55 2.26
C GLY A 99 13.70 24.50 1.31
N ALA A 100 13.49 24.36 0.00
CA ALA A 100 14.10 25.24 -1.00
C ALA A 100 13.61 26.68 -0.86
N LEU A 101 12.30 26.85 -0.60
CA LEU A 101 11.69 28.14 -0.32
C LEU A 101 12.33 28.81 0.91
N ALA A 102 12.49 28.07 2.01
CA ALA A 102 13.09 28.60 3.23
C ALA A 102 14.53 29.09 3.00
N VAL A 103 15.36 28.29 2.30
CA VAL A 103 16.73 28.70 1.96
C VAL A 103 16.75 29.92 1.05
N ALA A 104 15.86 29.99 0.05
CA ALA A 104 15.76 31.14 -0.84
C ALA A 104 15.33 32.43 -0.11
N VAL A 105 14.40 32.33 0.85
CA VAL A 105 13.96 33.46 1.70
C VAL A 105 15.11 33.97 2.58
N VAL A 106 15.89 33.07 3.18
CA VAL A 106 17.10 33.44 3.93
C VAL A 106 18.10 34.13 3.00
N GLY A 107 18.35 33.57 1.81
CA GLY A 107 19.21 34.17 0.78
C GLY A 107 18.77 35.59 0.38
N ALA A 108 17.47 35.79 0.21
CA ALA A 108 16.89 37.09 -0.14
C ALA A 108 16.91 38.11 1.01
N SER A 109 17.00 37.66 2.27
CA SER A 109 16.95 38.53 3.46
C SER A 109 18.16 39.47 3.57
N ALA A 110 19.28 39.11 2.94
CA ALA A 110 20.48 39.93 2.86
C ALA A 110 20.38 41.08 1.82
N SER A 111 19.28 41.14 1.05
CA SER A 111 19.05 42.18 0.04
C SER A 111 18.40 43.43 0.65
N SER A 112 18.74 44.62 0.11
CA SER A 112 18.02 45.87 0.39
C SER A 112 16.53 45.79 -0.03
N TYR A 113 16.21 44.93 -1.01
CA TYR A 113 14.86 44.70 -1.52
C TYR A 113 14.18 43.43 -0.96
N ARG A 114 14.53 43.01 0.26
CA ARG A 114 14.07 41.73 0.84
C ARG A 114 12.56 41.50 0.75
N ILE A 115 11.73 42.51 1.03
CA ILE A 115 10.27 42.38 0.99
C ILE A 115 9.78 42.08 -0.43
N ALA A 116 10.27 42.82 -1.42
CA ALA A 116 9.90 42.59 -2.81
C ALA A 116 10.34 41.20 -3.29
N LEU A 117 11.55 40.76 -2.90
CA LEU A 117 12.04 39.42 -3.22
C LEU A 117 11.21 38.33 -2.54
N TRP A 118 10.79 38.50 -1.28
CA TRP A 118 9.91 37.54 -0.61
C TRP A 118 8.56 37.40 -1.32
N ILE A 119 7.98 38.50 -1.78
CA ILE A 119 6.73 38.48 -2.56
C ILE A 119 6.92 37.71 -3.86
N VAL A 120 8.01 37.98 -4.60
CA VAL A 120 8.31 37.28 -5.87
C VAL A 120 8.53 35.79 -5.63
N ILE A 121 9.34 35.43 -4.65
CA ILE A 121 9.63 34.03 -4.29
C ILE A 121 8.32 33.31 -3.90
N GLY A 122 7.49 33.93 -3.05
CA GLY A 122 6.21 33.37 -2.63
C GLY A 122 5.23 33.19 -3.79
N ALA A 123 5.11 34.19 -4.68
CA ALA A 123 4.26 34.09 -5.87
C ALA A 123 4.70 32.95 -6.78
N VAL A 124 6.00 32.84 -7.05
CA VAL A 124 6.58 31.77 -7.88
C VAL A 124 6.34 30.39 -7.26
N ALA A 125 6.49 30.25 -5.94
CA ALA A 125 6.21 29.01 -5.21
C ALA A 125 4.74 28.58 -5.35
N VAL A 126 3.81 29.52 -5.17
CA VAL A 126 2.36 29.27 -5.28
C VAL A 126 2.00 28.90 -6.71
N THR A 127 2.47 29.64 -7.72
CA THR A 127 2.17 29.34 -9.12
C THR A 127 2.72 27.98 -9.55
N ALA A 128 3.95 27.62 -9.14
CA ALA A 128 4.50 26.29 -9.38
C ALA A 128 3.65 25.19 -8.73
N SER A 129 3.22 25.38 -7.48
CA SER A 129 2.39 24.40 -6.77
C SER A 129 1.00 24.22 -7.39
N ILE A 130 0.34 25.32 -7.78
CA ILE A 130 -0.98 25.29 -8.42
C ILE A 130 -0.90 24.62 -9.79
N THR A 131 0.07 25.00 -10.62
CA THR A 131 0.19 24.48 -11.99
C THR A 131 0.54 23.00 -12.01
N TRP A 132 1.40 22.53 -11.08
CA TRP A 132 1.66 21.10 -10.89
C TRP A 132 0.39 20.37 -10.45
N THR A 133 -0.31 20.88 -9.43
CA THR A 133 -1.52 20.23 -8.91
C THR A 133 -2.62 20.15 -9.98
N ALA A 134 -2.82 21.22 -10.74
CA ALA A 134 -3.79 21.26 -11.83
C ALA A 134 -3.45 20.24 -12.92
N TRP A 135 -2.20 20.17 -13.37
CA TRP A 135 -1.77 19.15 -14.33
C TRP A 135 -1.92 17.73 -13.79
N MET A 136 -1.61 17.49 -12.52
CA MET A 136 -1.82 16.18 -11.89
C MET A 136 -3.30 15.81 -11.78
N GLN A 137 -4.19 16.80 -11.62
CA GLN A 137 -5.64 16.57 -11.63
C GLN A 137 -6.15 16.19 -13.02
N THR A 138 -5.59 16.74 -14.11
CA THR A 138 -6.02 16.37 -15.47
C THR A 138 -5.68 14.92 -15.83
N ARG A 139 -4.77 14.28 -15.10
CA ARG A 139 -4.38 12.88 -15.33
C ARG A 139 -5.14 11.88 -14.47
N LEU A 140 -6.01 12.33 -13.56
CA LEU A 140 -6.79 11.45 -12.70
C LEU A 140 -7.67 10.53 -13.53
N LEU A 141 -7.56 9.23 -13.28
CA LEU A 141 -8.47 8.26 -13.85
C LEU A 141 -9.84 8.33 -13.14
N PRO A 142 -10.92 7.93 -13.83
CA PRO A 142 -12.16 7.55 -13.16
C PRO A 142 -11.90 6.56 -12.03
N ASP A 143 -12.69 6.62 -10.96
CA ASP A 143 -12.51 5.77 -9.79
C ASP A 143 -12.58 4.27 -10.11
N GLU A 144 -13.37 3.88 -11.13
CA GLU A 144 -13.48 2.50 -11.60
C GLU A 144 -12.18 1.99 -12.22
N ASP A 145 -11.60 2.75 -13.15
CA ASP A 145 -10.33 2.40 -13.80
C ASP A 145 -9.18 2.39 -12.78
N GLN A 146 -9.18 3.34 -11.86
CA GLN A 146 -8.19 3.40 -10.80
C GLN A 146 -8.27 2.18 -9.87
N ALA A 147 -9.48 1.70 -9.54
CA ALA A 147 -9.65 0.48 -8.74
C ALA A 147 -9.09 -0.77 -9.45
N VAL A 148 -9.18 -0.83 -10.78
CA VAL A 148 -8.58 -1.92 -11.57
C VAL A 148 -7.05 -1.86 -11.49
N ILE A 149 -6.45 -0.68 -11.65
CA ILE A 149 -4.98 -0.54 -11.52
C ILE A 149 -4.51 -0.89 -10.10
N ASP A 150 -5.22 -0.42 -9.07
CA ASP A 150 -4.90 -0.75 -7.68
C ASP A 150 -4.96 -2.28 -7.43
N ALA A 151 -5.94 -2.97 -8.04
CA ALA A 151 -6.05 -4.43 -7.98
C ALA A 151 -4.90 -5.15 -8.70
N LEU A 152 -4.45 -4.64 -9.85
CA LEU A 152 -3.31 -5.19 -10.59
C LEU A 152 -1.99 -5.00 -9.82
N LEU A 153 -1.74 -3.79 -9.32
CA LEU A 153 -0.54 -3.48 -8.54
C LEU A 153 -0.48 -4.30 -7.24
N SER A 154 -1.61 -4.45 -6.54
CA SER A 154 -1.66 -5.28 -5.33
C SER A 154 -1.43 -6.77 -5.62
N ARG A 155 -1.94 -7.29 -6.74
CA ARG A 155 -1.65 -8.67 -7.17
C ARG A 155 -0.17 -8.85 -7.49
N GLU A 156 0.44 -7.91 -8.20
CA GLU A 156 1.86 -7.97 -8.55
C GLU A 156 2.75 -7.87 -7.29
N ALA A 157 2.43 -6.96 -6.37
CA ALA A 157 3.11 -6.84 -5.10
C ALA A 157 3.02 -8.14 -4.27
N ALA A 158 1.85 -8.78 -4.23
CA ALA A 158 1.66 -10.07 -3.56
C ALA A 158 2.48 -11.18 -4.22
N GLN A 159 2.58 -11.21 -5.55
CA GLN A 159 3.42 -12.17 -6.27
C GLN A 159 4.91 -11.96 -5.96
N ARG A 160 5.40 -10.72 -5.99
CA ARG A 160 6.80 -10.40 -5.63
C ARG A 160 7.12 -10.79 -4.19
N ALA A 161 6.20 -10.52 -3.26
CA ALA A 161 6.35 -10.93 -1.85
C ALA A 161 6.42 -12.46 -1.72
N ALA A 162 5.58 -13.20 -2.44
CA ALA A 162 5.61 -14.67 -2.43
C ALA A 162 6.93 -15.25 -2.96
N VAL A 163 7.49 -14.67 -4.02
CA VAL A 163 8.81 -15.06 -4.57
C VAL A 163 9.92 -14.75 -3.57
N PHE A 164 9.88 -13.57 -2.93
CA PHE A 164 10.85 -13.21 -1.90
C PHE A 164 10.78 -14.16 -0.71
N ASP A 165 9.59 -14.47 -0.20
CA ASP A 165 9.39 -15.41 0.90
C ASP A 165 9.88 -16.82 0.56
N ALA A 166 9.64 -17.28 -0.67
CA ALA A 166 10.15 -18.58 -1.13
C ALA A 166 11.68 -18.61 -1.11
N SER A 167 12.35 -17.57 -1.62
CA SER A 167 13.82 -17.50 -1.60
C SER A 167 14.38 -17.39 -0.17
N GLN A 168 13.73 -16.66 0.73
CA GLN A 168 14.14 -16.60 2.15
C GLN A 168 13.98 -17.96 2.85
N ARG A 169 12.93 -18.73 2.54
CA ARG A 169 12.76 -20.10 3.07
C ARG A 169 13.86 -21.03 2.60
N GLU A 170 14.25 -20.94 1.33
CA GLU A 170 15.35 -21.72 0.77
C GLU A 170 16.69 -21.37 1.43
N GLN A 171 17.03 -20.08 1.52
CA GLN A 171 18.24 -19.62 2.23
C GLN A 171 18.25 -20.03 3.72
N ARG A 172 17.08 -20.08 4.36
CA ARG A 172 16.97 -20.56 5.75
C ARG A 172 17.18 -22.07 5.82
N ARG A 173 16.65 -22.84 4.87
CA ARG A 173 16.86 -24.29 4.77
C ARG A 173 18.33 -24.61 4.55
N GLU A 174 19.01 -23.91 3.65
CA GLU A 174 20.45 -24.09 3.40
C GLU A 174 21.28 -23.77 4.65
N ARG A 175 21.00 -22.64 5.32
CA ARG A 175 21.67 -22.28 6.58
C ARG A 175 21.47 -23.34 7.66
N LEU A 176 20.25 -23.86 7.82
CA LEU A 176 19.97 -24.93 8.77
C LEU A 176 20.67 -26.24 8.39
N ALA A 177 20.67 -26.60 7.11
CA ALA A 177 21.37 -27.78 6.62
C ALA A 177 22.88 -27.71 6.90
N ALA A 178 23.51 -26.54 6.67
CA ALA A 178 24.92 -26.32 6.97
C ALA A 178 25.24 -26.46 8.47
N VAL A 179 24.39 -25.91 9.34
CA VAL A 179 24.54 -26.04 10.80
C VAL A 179 24.40 -27.50 11.23
N MET A 180 23.40 -28.22 10.72
CA MET A 180 23.18 -29.63 11.05
C MET A 180 24.33 -30.51 10.57
N ALA A 181 24.84 -30.28 9.36
CA ALA A 181 26.02 -30.96 8.84
C ALA A 181 27.25 -30.74 9.73
N GLY A 182 27.45 -29.52 10.23
CA GLY A 182 28.51 -29.21 11.21
C GLY A 182 28.36 -29.93 12.55
N LEU A 183 27.13 -30.30 12.92
CA LEU A 183 26.81 -31.08 14.12
C LEU A 183 26.82 -32.60 13.88
N GLY A 184 27.11 -33.07 12.66
CA GLY A 184 27.08 -34.49 12.31
C GLY A 184 25.69 -35.06 12.06
N TYR A 185 24.66 -34.21 11.92
CA TYR A 185 23.31 -34.61 11.57
C TYR A 185 23.03 -34.35 10.09
N THR A 186 22.52 -35.36 9.38
CA THR A 186 21.90 -35.16 8.06
C THR A 186 20.47 -34.68 8.21
N LEU A 187 20.16 -33.52 7.64
CA LEU A 187 18.79 -33.07 7.48
C LEU A 187 18.11 -33.99 6.45
N THR A 188 17.54 -35.12 6.90
CA THR A 188 16.61 -35.87 6.06
C THR A 188 15.49 -34.92 5.69
N ASP A 189 15.19 -34.82 4.39
CA ASP A 189 14.02 -34.09 3.92
C ASP A 189 12.84 -34.56 4.76
N ALA A 190 12.28 -33.64 5.55
CA ALA A 190 11.03 -33.90 6.24
C ALA A 190 10.10 -34.48 5.16
N PRO A 191 9.50 -35.67 5.39
CA PRO A 191 8.64 -36.29 4.38
C PRO A 191 7.70 -35.20 3.90
N ALA A 192 7.73 -34.93 2.58
CA ALA A 192 7.01 -33.83 1.96
C ALA A 192 5.66 -33.76 2.65
N GLN A 193 5.43 -32.66 3.40
CA GLN A 193 4.29 -32.53 4.29
C GLN A 193 3.10 -33.08 3.52
N PRO A 194 2.48 -34.20 3.99
CA PRO A 194 1.52 -34.94 3.18
C PRO A 194 0.57 -33.89 2.64
N ALA A 195 0.50 -33.82 1.30
CA ALA A 195 -0.18 -32.76 0.58
C ALA A 195 -1.42 -32.39 1.37
N ALA A 196 -1.45 -31.16 1.90
CA ALA A 196 -2.49 -30.71 2.83
C ALA A 196 -3.80 -31.34 2.37
N PRO A 197 -4.49 -32.11 3.24
CA PRO A 197 -5.50 -33.08 2.83
C PRO A 197 -6.34 -32.46 1.73
N ALA A 198 -6.28 -33.11 0.55
CA ALA A 198 -6.79 -32.62 -0.72
C ALA A 198 -8.04 -31.79 -0.48
N ASP A 199 -8.03 -30.53 -0.92
CA ASP A 199 -9.08 -29.53 -0.76
C ASP A 199 -10.43 -30.19 -0.53
N VAL A 200 -10.80 -30.38 0.74
CA VAL A 200 -12.16 -30.83 1.05
C VAL A 200 -13.03 -29.76 0.45
N PRO A 201 -13.89 -30.11 -0.53
CA PRO A 201 -14.57 -29.13 -1.33
C PRO A 201 -15.33 -28.24 -0.37
N ALA A 202 -14.87 -26.99 -0.24
CA ALA A 202 -15.56 -26.01 0.59
C ALA A 202 -16.98 -25.97 0.06
N ALA A 203 -17.95 -26.34 0.91
CA ALA A 203 -19.34 -26.27 0.53
C ALA A 203 -19.58 -24.88 -0.07
N LYS A 204 -20.10 -24.82 -1.29
CA LYS A 204 -20.24 -23.55 -2.00
C LYS A 204 -21.39 -22.77 -1.36
N TRP A 205 -21.08 -21.97 -0.35
CA TRP A 205 -22.05 -21.16 0.34
C TRP A 205 -22.49 -19.98 -0.52
N THR A 206 -23.80 -19.81 -0.70
CA THR A 206 -24.35 -18.58 -1.26
C THR A 206 -24.30 -17.49 -0.20
N VAL A 207 -23.33 -16.58 -0.31
CA VAL A 207 -23.18 -15.46 0.64
C VAL A 207 -24.38 -14.51 0.48
N PRO A 208 -25.18 -14.25 1.52
CA PRO A 208 -26.33 -13.37 1.42
C PRO A 208 -25.92 -11.96 0.97
N ALA A 209 -26.75 -11.33 0.15
CA ALA A 209 -26.54 -9.94 -0.25
C ALA A 209 -26.99 -9.00 0.87
N GLY A 210 -26.03 -8.32 1.51
CA GLY A 210 -26.31 -7.30 2.53
C GLY A 210 -26.47 -7.88 3.94
N LYS A 211 -27.25 -7.19 4.78
CA LYS A 211 -27.48 -7.60 6.17
C LYS A 211 -28.41 -8.80 6.25
N HIS A 212 -28.12 -9.72 7.15
CA HIS A 212 -28.88 -10.95 7.35
C HIS A 212 -29.02 -11.27 8.85
N ALA A 213 -29.82 -12.29 9.18
CA ALA A 213 -29.90 -12.82 10.54
C ALA A 213 -28.52 -13.28 11.03
N PRO A 214 -28.20 -13.20 12.33
CA PRO A 214 -26.89 -13.60 12.83
C PRO A 214 -26.48 -15.00 12.38
N TYR A 215 -25.29 -15.09 11.79
CA TYR A 215 -24.65 -16.37 11.48
C TYR A 215 -23.32 -16.47 12.23
N VAL A 216 -23.03 -17.67 12.72
CA VAL A 216 -21.69 -18.09 13.14
C VAL A 216 -21.00 -18.74 11.94
N TYR A 217 -19.86 -18.18 11.54
CA TYR A 217 -19.08 -18.66 10.41
C TYR A 217 -17.80 -19.34 10.88
N PHE A 218 -17.40 -20.37 10.14
CA PHE A 218 -16.10 -21.02 10.22
C PHE A 218 -15.36 -20.68 8.93
N ILE A 219 -14.28 -19.91 9.01
CA ILE A 219 -13.52 -19.47 7.83
C ILE A 219 -12.06 -19.88 7.92
N ARG A 220 -11.53 -20.47 6.84
CA ARG A 220 -10.18 -21.03 6.77
C ARG A 220 -9.16 -19.97 6.32
N ASN A 221 -7.99 -19.99 6.94
CA ASN A 221 -6.79 -19.26 6.51
C ASN A 221 -5.56 -20.14 6.73
N GLY A 222 -5.17 -20.87 5.68
CA GLY A 222 -4.11 -21.88 5.74
C GLY A 222 -4.48 -23.03 6.69
N ASN A 223 -3.64 -23.26 7.71
CA ASN A 223 -3.84 -24.29 8.74
C ASN A 223 -4.54 -23.76 10.00
N ARG A 224 -5.22 -22.62 9.88
CA ARG A 224 -5.99 -22.03 10.97
C ARG A 224 -7.42 -21.77 10.53
N MET A 225 -8.33 -21.85 11.49
CA MET A 225 -9.73 -21.58 11.29
C MET A 225 -10.17 -20.47 12.25
N LYS A 226 -10.94 -19.52 11.73
CA LYS A 226 -11.57 -18.48 12.53
C LYS A 226 -13.03 -18.82 12.72
N ILE A 227 -13.48 -18.75 13.98
CA ILE A 227 -14.88 -18.92 14.37
C ILE A 227 -15.37 -17.57 14.87
N GLY A 228 -16.43 -17.03 14.27
CA GLY A 228 -16.99 -15.77 14.72
C GLY A 228 -18.44 -15.55 14.28
N THR A 229 -19.11 -14.55 14.86
CA THR A 229 -20.48 -14.18 14.47
C THR A 229 -20.50 -12.92 13.58
N THR A 230 -21.47 -12.85 12.67
CA THR A 230 -21.75 -11.64 11.89
C THR A 230 -23.20 -11.54 11.43
N THR A 231 -23.66 -10.31 11.20
CA THR A 231 -24.92 -9.99 10.51
C THR A 231 -24.69 -9.42 9.11
N ASP A 232 -23.43 -9.35 8.66
CA ASP A 232 -23.03 -8.90 7.31
C ASP A 232 -21.77 -9.68 6.88
N LEU A 233 -22.00 -10.90 6.40
CA LEU A 233 -20.97 -11.88 6.04
C LEU A 233 -20.12 -11.38 4.88
N ARG A 234 -20.72 -10.71 3.89
CA ARG A 234 -19.99 -10.14 2.75
C ARG A 234 -18.98 -9.08 3.20
N ARG A 235 -19.41 -8.15 4.06
CA ARG A 235 -18.49 -7.15 4.62
C ARG A 235 -17.42 -7.82 5.48
N ARG A 236 -17.79 -8.83 6.29
CA ARG A 236 -16.84 -9.53 7.17
C ARG A 236 -15.75 -10.26 6.38
N ILE A 237 -16.10 -11.01 5.34
CA ILE A 237 -15.13 -11.68 4.45
C ILE A 237 -14.14 -10.67 3.85
N ARG A 238 -14.65 -9.55 3.34
CA ARG A 238 -13.82 -8.47 2.78
C ARG A 238 -12.87 -7.86 3.83
N THR A 239 -13.36 -7.60 5.04
CA THR A 239 -12.53 -7.07 6.14
C THR A 239 -11.43 -8.04 6.56
N LEU A 240 -11.67 -9.35 6.46
CA LEU A 240 -10.67 -10.37 6.75
C LEU A 240 -9.69 -10.60 5.60
N ALA A 241 -9.87 -9.93 4.45
CA ALA A 241 -9.12 -10.16 3.21
C ALA A 241 -9.13 -11.63 2.75
N LEU A 242 -10.24 -12.34 3.01
CA LEU A 242 -10.44 -13.74 2.63
C LEU A 242 -11.42 -13.84 1.46
N ARG A 243 -11.47 -15.01 0.81
CA ARG A 243 -12.41 -15.31 -0.26
C ARG A 243 -13.64 -16.04 0.28
N ALA A 244 -14.76 -15.93 -0.42
CA ALA A 244 -15.98 -16.64 -0.04
C ALA A 244 -15.81 -18.18 -0.04
N GLU A 245 -14.95 -18.70 -0.94
CA GLU A 245 -14.57 -20.11 -0.99
C GLU A 245 -13.83 -20.60 0.27
N ASN A 246 -13.35 -19.71 1.13
CA ASN A 246 -12.71 -20.09 2.38
C ASN A 246 -13.71 -20.34 3.53
N ILE A 247 -15.00 -20.09 3.33
CA ILE A 247 -16.01 -20.42 4.34
C ILE A 247 -16.20 -21.93 4.34
N ALA A 248 -15.82 -22.57 5.44
CA ALA A 248 -16.00 -23.99 5.64
C ALA A 248 -17.45 -24.29 6.06
N LEU A 249 -17.96 -23.60 7.08
CA LEU A 249 -19.30 -23.79 7.62
C LEU A 249 -20.00 -22.48 7.94
N LEU A 250 -21.33 -22.50 7.86
CA LEU A 250 -22.21 -21.43 8.31
C LEU A 250 -23.34 -22.01 9.18
N PHE A 251 -23.49 -21.50 10.39
CA PHE A 251 -24.57 -21.88 11.31
C PHE A 251 -25.42 -20.68 11.65
N GLU A 252 -26.75 -20.84 11.64
CA GLU A 252 -27.66 -19.85 12.22
C GLU A 252 -27.39 -19.70 13.72
N GLY A 253 -27.16 -18.47 14.18
CA GLY A 253 -26.86 -18.24 15.58
C GLY A 253 -26.17 -16.91 15.85
N ASP A 254 -26.33 -16.45 17.09
CA ASP A 254 -25.72 -15.24 17.60
C ASP A 254 -24.43 -15.54 18.39
N GLN A 255 -23.97 -14.53 19.13
CA GLN A 255 -22.76 -14.61 19.95
C GLN A 255 -22.80 -15.72 21.03
N ARG A 256 -23.99 -16.19 21.45
CA ARG A 256 -24.07 -17.31 22.39
C ARG A 256 -23.56 -18.60 21.74
N ARG A 257 -23.97 -18.86 20.50
CA ARG A 257 -23.56 -20.04 19.75
C ARG A 257 -22.07 -19.99 19.37
N GLU A 258 -21.54 -18.81 19.06
CA GLU A 258 -20.09 -18.62 18.90
C GLU A 258 -19.33 -18.97 20.18
N ARG A 259 -19.79 -18.52 21.35
CA ARG A 259 -19.15 -18.84 22.64
C ARG A 259 -19.19 -20.35 22.94
N GLU A 260 -20.27 -21.04 22.57
CA GLU A 260 -20.37 -22.49 22.68
C GLU A 260 -19.30 -23.19 21.84
N PHE A 261 -19.12 -22.79 20.57
CA PHE A 261 -18.05 -23.33 19.73
C PHE A 261 -16.65 -22.98 20.22
N HIS A 262 -16.44 -21.75 20.72
CA HIS A 262 -15.15 -21.38 21.32
C HIS A 262 -14.83 -22.22 22.57
N LYS A 263 -15.86 -22.61 23.35
CA LYS A 263 -15.70 -23.50 24.49
C LYS A 263 -15.47 -24.95 24.04
N GLN A 264 -16.20 -25.41 23.02
CA GLN A 264 -16.07 -26.75 22.47
C GLN A 264 -14.66 -27.00 21.91
N PHE A 265 -14.10 -26.03 21.19
CA PHE A 265 -12.78 -26.14 20.55
C PHE A 265 -11.70 -25.37 21.30
N ALA A 266 -11.84 -25.25 22.63
CA ALA A 266 -10.92 -24.45 23.44
C ALA A 266 -9.47 -24.97 23.38
N GLU A 267 -9.28 -26.28 23.21
CA GLU A 267 -7.96 -26.91 23.11
C GLU A 267 -7.22 -26.54 21.83
N GLN A 268 -7.93 -26.36 20.72
CA GLN A 268 -7.37 -25.93 19.44
C GLN A 268 -7.19 -24.40 19.37
N ARG A 269 -7.60 -23.64 20.39
CA ARG A 269 -7.58 -22.18 20.36
C ARG A 269 -6.15 -21.63 20.47
N ILE A 270 -5.79 -20.74 19.54
CA ILE A 270 -4.46 -20.14 19.49
C ILE A 270 -4.42 -18.92 20.41
N GLY A 271 -3.94 -19.13 21.63
CA GLY A 271 -3.83 -18.10 22.66
C GLY A 271 -5.18 -17.47 23.00
N THR A 272 -5.24 -16.15 23.10
CA THR A 272 -6.48 -15.39 23.38
C THR A 272 -7.23 -14.95 22.12
N THR A 273 -6.81 -15.42 20.95
CA THR A 273 -7.36 -14.97 19.65
C THR A 273 -8.68 -15.67 19.31
N GLU A 274 -9.34 -15.23 18.24
CA GLU A 274 -10.48 -15.94 17.62
C GLU A 274 -10.02 -16.96 16.55
N TRP A 275 -8.74 -17.32 16.55
CA TRP A 275 -8.17 -18.30 15.63
C TRP A 275 -7.91 -19.62 16.35
N PHE A 276 -8.16 -20.70 15.63
CA PHE A 276 -8.01 -22.08 16.09
C PHE A 276 -7.09 -22.82 15.12
N ALA A 277 -6.27 -23.73 15.63
CA ALA A 277 -5.51 -24.67 14.82
C ALA A 277 -6.50 -25.60 14.10
N TYR A 278 -6.34 -25.76 12.79
CA TYR A 278 -7.22 -26.63 12.00
C TYR A 278 -6.71 -28.07 12.04
N GLU A 279 -6.90 -28.71 13.19
CA GLU A 279 -6.47 -30.08 13.50
C GLU A 279 -7.38 -30.72 14.57
N GLY A 280 -7.26 -32.03 14.76
CA GLY A 280 -8.02 -32.80 15.76
C GLY A 280 -9.54 -32.59 15.64
N ASP A 281 -10.21 -32.49 16.78
CA ASP A 281 -11.67 -32.40 16.88
C ASP A 281 -12.31 -31.31 16.01
N LEU A 282 -11.63 -30.17 15.82
CA LEU A 282 -12.14 -29.10 14.97
C LEU A 282 -12.11 -29.50 13.49
N ALA A 283 -11.04 -30.15 13.03
CA ALA A 283 -10.95 -30.62 11.66
C ALA A 283 -12.01 -31.71 11.40
N ASP A 284 -12.12 -32.67 12.31
CA ASP A 284 -13.09 -33.77 12.22
C ASP A 284 -14.52 -33.25 12.19
N PHE A 285 -14.88 -32.33 13.09
CA PHE A 285 -16.19 -31.68 13.13
C PHE A 285 -16.52 -30.98 11.81
N VAL A 286 -15.55 -30.24 11.25
CA VAL A 286 -15.76 -29.53 9.99
C VAL A 286 -15.95 -30.50 8.83
N HIS A 287 -15.15 -31.57 8.77
CA HIS A 287 -15.26 -32.60 7.75
C HIS A 287 -16.61 -33.30 7.80
N GLU A 288 -17.03 -33.76 8.99
CA GLU A 288 -18.32 -34.43 9.20
C GLU A 288 -19.49 -33.52 8.77
N ARG A 289 -19.49 -32.26 9.22
CA ARG A 289 -20.56 -31.31 8.89
C ARG A 289 -20.61 -30.96 7.40
N THR A 290 -19.46 -30.79 6.77
CA THR A 290 -19.40 -30.50 5.34
C THR A 290 -19.91 -31.68 4.52
N ALA A 291 -19.60 -32.92 4.94
CA ALA A 291 -20.12 -34.13 4.31
C ALA A 291 -21.65 -34.23 4.43
N LEU A 292 -22.21 -33.99 5.61
CA LEU A 292 -23.66 -34.00 5.83
C LEU A 292 -24.39 -32.97 4.95
N ILE A 293 -23.87 -31.73 4.86
CA ILE A 293 -24.45 -30.68 4.01
C ILE A 293 -24.38 -31.08 2.53
N ALA A 294 -23.29 -31.71 2.10
CA ALA A 294 -23.14 -32.18 0.73
C ALA A 294 -24.12 -33.31 0.39
N GLU A 295 -24.46 -34.17 1.35
CA GLU A 295 -25.48 -35.22 1.19
C GLU A 295 -26.90 -34.63 1.14
N GLU A 296 -27.23 -33.71 2.05
CA GLU A 296 -28.53 -33.01 2.04
C GLU A 296 -28.77 -32.21 0.75
N GLY A 297 -27.70 -31.62 0.19
CA GLY A 297 -27.74 -30.90 -1.07
C GLY A 297 -27.91 -31.78 -2.31
N LYS A 298 -27.56 -33.08 -2.24
CA LYS A 298 -27.77 -34.04 -3.34
C LYS A 298 -29.18 -34.64 -3.34
N SER A 299 -29.88 -34.61 -2.20
CA SER A 299 -31.24 -35.15 -2.05
C SER A 299 -32.35 -34.16 -2.44
N LYS A 300 -32.01 -32.93 -2.83
CA LYS A 300 -32.93 -31.89 -3.30
C LYS A 300 -32.73 -31.62 -4.79
#